data_AF-A0A7C7WTJ3-F1
#
_entry.id   AF-A0A7C7WTJ3-F1
#
_cell.length_a   1.000
_cell.length_b   1.000
_cell.length_c   1.000
_cell.angle_alpha   90.00
_cell.angle_beta   90.00
_cell.angle_gamma   90.00
#
_symmetry.space_group_name_H-M   'P 1'
#
loop_
_entity.id
_entity.type
_entity.pdbx_description
1 polymer ?
#
loop_
_entity_poly.entity_id
_entity_poly.type
_entity_poly.pdbx_seq_one_letter_code
_entity_poly.pdbx_strand_id
1 'polypeptide(L)'
;MNRPSALSLTLLGLLVAMCLVIGVVVTIGLLVGTDGLHGIPHDKFSRTMLQGGSGSERHANVRWLGLSLGLLQVSFFVGCLLLGIRGLAGRAPVVILCGTLYAAAFAMMVIVDHFYAMGSARAIVMGFPLPTAIMMYGVGGAPLAFVLLYVLNFDQWILTPDDFEKFEKLVRSKREQSEADA
;
A
#
# COMPACT_ATOMS: atom_id res chain seq x y z
N MET A 1 21.16 -19.92 -16.79
CA MET A 1 20.38 -18.66 -16.78
C MET A 1 19.02 -18.98 -16.17
N ASN A 2 18.82 -18.69 -14.88
CA ASN A 2 17.57 -19.04 -14.18
C ASN A 2 16.43 -18.16 -14.70
N ARG A 3 15.34 -18.76 -15.17
CA ARG A 3 14.14 -18.02 -15.57
C ARG A 3 13.55 -17.32 -14.33
N PRO A 4 13.18 -16.04 -14.43
CA PRO A 4 12.52 -15.35 -13.31
C PRO A 4 11.22 -16.08 -12.97
N SER A 5 10.91 -16.18 -11.68
CA SER A 5 9.64 -16.76 -11.24
C SER A 5 8.47 -15.91 -11.74
N ALA A 6 7.31 -16.54 -12.00
CA ALA A 6 6.12 -15.81 -12.46
C ALA A 6 5.75 -14.65 -11.52
N LEU A 7 5.91 -14.84 -10.21
CA LEU A 7 5.66 -13.82 -9.18
C LEU A 7 6.59 -12.61 -9.31
N SER A 8 7.89 -12.83 -9.59
CA SER A 8 8.86 -11.76 -9.81
C SER A 8 8.51 -10.94 -11.06
N LEU A 9 8.03 -11.59 -12.12
CA LEU A 9 7.58 -10.91 -13.33
C LEU A 9 6.30 -10.10 -13.09
N THR A 10 5.37 -10.64 -12.30
CA THR A 10 4.16 -9.92 -11.89
C THR A 10 4.49 -8.66 -11.10
N LEU A 11 5.43 -8.74 -10.15
CA LEU A 11 5.87 -7.58 -9.36
C LEU A 11 6.55 -6.51 -10.22
N LEU A 12 7.38 -6.91 -11.17
CA LEU A 12 7.96 -5.99 -12.13
C LEU A 12 6.88 -5.30 -12.97
N GLY A 13 5.89 -6.06 -13.45
CA GLY A 13 4.74 -5.52 -14.18
C GLY A 13 3.93 -4.51 -13.35
N LEU A 14 3.68 -4.82 -12.07
CA LEU A 14 3.00 -3.90 -11.14
C LEU A 14 3.79 -2.61 -10.93
N LEU A 15 5.11 -2.71 -10.74
CA LEU A 15 5.98 -1.54 -10.58
C LEU A 15 5.95 -0.64 -11.82
N VAL A 16 6.04 -1.24 -13.02
CA VAL A 16 5.94 -0.51 -14.29
C VAL A 16 4.57 0.16 -14.41
N ALA A 17 3.48 -0.54 -14.09
CA ALA A 17 2.14 0.04 -14.09
C ALA A 17 2.00 1.23 -13.13
N MET A 18 2.57 1.16 -11.93
CA MET A 18 2.60 2.28 -10.98
C MET A 18 3.35 3.48 -11.56
N CYS A 19 4.53 3.25 -12.15
CA CYS A 19 5.30 4.31 -12.81
C CYS A 19 4.51 4.97 -13.94
N LEU A 20 3.76 4.20 -14.73
CA LEU A 20 2.90 4.73 -15.79
C LEU A 20 1.77 5.61 -15.22
N VAL A 21 1.08 5.16 -14.17
CA VAL A 21 0.01 5.95 -13.53
C VAL A 21 0.56 7.25 -12.96
N ILE A 22 1.71 7.20 -12.28
CA ILE A 22 2.39 8.40 -11.76
C ILE A 22 2.78 9.33 -12.91
N GLY A 23 3.33 8.78 -14.00
CA GLY A 23 3.66 9.54 -15.21
C GLY A 23 2.45 10.29 -15.75
N VAL A 24 1.30 9.62 -15.89
CA VAL A 24 0.04 10.24 -16.33
C VAL A 24 -0.40 11.35 -15.38
N VAL A 25 -0.37 11.12 -14.06
CA VAL A 25 -0.74 12.14 -13.06
C VAL A 25 0.15 13.37 -13.17
N VAL A 26 1.47 13.18 -13.30
CA VAL A 26 2.44 14.27 -13.46
C VAL A 26 2.19 15.01 -14.77
N THR A 27 1.98 14.31 -15.88
CA THR A 27 1.67 14.93 -17.18
C THR A 27 0.39 15.75 -17.12
N ILE A 28 -0.68 15.24 -16.49
CA ILE A 28 -1.92 16.00 -16.29
C ILE A 28 -1.64 17.27 -15.48
N GLY A 29 -0.89 17.18 -14.38
CA GLY A 29 -0.53 18.34 -13.57
C GLY A 29 0.29 19.39 -14.32
N LEU A 30 1.17 18.96 -15.23
CA LEU A 30 1.97 19.87 -16.06
C LEU A 30 1.17 20.50 -17.20
N LEU A 31 0.21 19.77 -17.80
CA LEU A 31 -0.57 20.24 -18.95
C LEU A 31 -1.79 21.10 -18.56
N VAL A 32 -2.48 20.74 -17.48
CA VAL A 32 -3.70 21.43 -17.02
C VAL A 32 -3.35 22.69 -16.20
N GLY A 33 -2.10 22.81 -15.74
CA GLY A 33 -1.67 23.87 -14.84
C GLY A 33 -2.14 23.61 -13.41
N THR A 34 -1.64 24.42 -12.47
CA THR A 34 -1.97 24.29 -11.03
C THR A 34 -3.02 25.28 -10.56
N ASP A 35 -3.72 25.93 -11.49
CA ASP A 35 -4.74 26.92 -11.21
C ASP A 35 -5.90 26.26 -10.45
N GLY A 36 -6.11 26.70 -9.20
CA GLY A 36 -7.08 26.07 -8.29
C GLY A 36 -6.59 24.85 -7.50
N LEU A 37 -5.33 24.42 -7.64
CA LEU A 37 -4.69 23.42 -6.77
C LEU A 37 -4.13 24.01 -5.47
N HIS A 38 -3.97 25.33 -5.42
CA HIS A 38 -3.59 26.09 -4.23
C HIS A 38 -4.83 26.52 -3.44
N GLY A 39 -4.64 26.86 -2.16
CA GLY A 39 -5.74 27.28 -1.31
C GLY A 39 -6.39 28.56 -1.85
N ILE A 40 -7.71 28.55 -2.01
CA ILE A 40 -8.50 29.73 -2.36
C ILE A 40 -8.81 30.54 -1.10
N PRO A 41 -8.90 31.88 -1.15
CA PRO A 41 -9.27 32.67 0.01
C PRO A 41 -10.59 32.21 0.62
N HIS A 42 -10.65 32.09 1.95
CA HIS A 42 -11.89 31.75 2.64
C HIS A 42 -12.90 32.90 2.53
N ASP A 43 -14.17 32.61 2.22
CA ASP A 43 -15.22 33.62 1.97
C ASP A 43 -15.35 34.66 3.10
N LYS A 44 -15.18 34.22 4.36
CA LYS A 44 -15.25 35.10 5.55
C LYS A 44 -13.91 35.61 6.06
N PHE A 45 -12.80 34.96 5.73
CA PHE A 45 -11.48 35.19 6.33
C PHE A 45 -10.39 35.26 5.26
N SER A 46 -10.69 35.96 4.17
CA SER A 46 -9.90 35.96 2.93
C SER A 46 -8.45 36.44 3.08
N ARG A 47 -8.15 37.22 4.12
CA ARG A 47 -6.79 37.73 4.39
C ARG A 47 -5.93 36.81 5.27
N THR A 48 -6.55 35.88 6.01
CA THR A 48 -5.84 35.10 7.05
C THR A 48 -5.98 33.60 6.85
N MET A 49 -6.94 33.15 6.02
CA MET A 49 -7.21 31.74 5.81
C MET A 49 -7.43 31.44 4.33
N LEU A 50 -6.73 30.41 3.86
CA LEU A 50 -6.97 29.77 2.59
C LEU A 50 -7.73 28.46 2.86
N GLN A 51 -8.71 28.16 2.04
CA GLN A 51 -9.48 26.92 2.03
C GLN A 51 -9.20 26.14 0.75
N GLY A 52 -9.35 24.82 0.80
CA GLY A 52 -9.45 24.06 -0.44
C GLY A 52 -10.75 24.44 -1.13
N GLY A 53 -10.71 24.66 -2.45
CA GLY A 53 -11.93 24.79 -3.26
C GLY A 53 -12.83 23.54 -3.19
N SER A 54 -13.82 23.45 -4.08
CA SER A 54 -14.75 22.33 -4.02
C SER A 54 -14.02 20.98 -4.16
N GLY A 55 -14.27 20.06 -3.22
CA GLY A 55 -13.64 18.74 -3.22
C GLY A 55 -14.03 17.91 -4.44
N SER A 56 -15.22 18.16 -5.00
CA SER A 56 -15.73 17.53 -6.22
C SER A 56 -14.93 17.92 -7.46
N GLU A 57 -14.61 19.21 -7.64
CA GLU A 57 -13.86 19.70 -8.80
C GLU A 57 -12.38 19.32 -8.72
N ARG A 58 -11.78 19.45 -7.52
CA ARG A 58 -10.37 19.10 -7.30
C ARG A 58 -10.05 17.64 -7.66
N HIS A 59 -10.97 16.73 -7.35
CA HIS A 59 -10.75 15.30 -7.55
C HIS A 59 -11.37 14.76 -8.84
N ALA A 60 -12.05 15.59 -9.65
CA ALA A 60 -12.83 15.13 -10.80
C ALA A 60 -12.02 14.28 -11.79
N ASN A 61 -10.81 14.74 -12.14
CA ASN A 61 -9.99 14.13 -13.19
C ASN A 61 -8.95 13.13 -12.67
N VAL A 62 -8.63 13.18 -11.37
CA VAL A 62 -7.54 12.38 -10.78
C VAL A 62 -8.02 11.28 -9.84
N ARG A 63 -9.29 11.24 -9.47
CA ARG A 63 -9.82 10.25 -8.49
C ARG A 63 -9.58 8.81 -8.94
N TRP A 64 -9.88 8.49 -10.20
CA TRP A 64 -9.67 7.14 -10.74
C TRP A 64 -8.19 6.77 -10.84
N LEU A 65 -7.33 7.73 -11.16
CA LEU A 65 -5.88 7.54 -11.14
C LEU A 65 -5.37 7.29 -9.72
N GLY A 66 -5.85 8.05 -8.74
CA GLY A 66 -5.51 7.85 -7.32
C GLY A 66 -5.98 6.50 -6.78
N LEU A 67 -7.22 6.09 -7.12
CA LEU A 67 -7.74 4.77 -6.77
C LEU A 67 -6.88 3.66 -7.40
N SER A 68 -6.58 3.78 -8.69
CA SER A 68 -5.78 2.79 -9.42
C SER A 68 -4.37 2.69 -8.85
N LEU A 69 -3.73 3.83 -8.57
CA LEU A 69 -2.40 3.87 -7.95
C LEU A 69 -2.40 3.21 -6.59
N GLY A 70 -3.39 3.52 -5.73
CA GLY A 70 -3.49 2.91 -4.42
C GLY A 70 -3.72 1.39 -4.48
N LEU A 71 -4.60 0.91 -5.37
CA LEU A 71 -4.82 -0.53 -5.55
C LEU A 71 -3.56 -1.24 -6.06
N LEU A 72 -2.87 -0.67 -7.05
CA LEU A 72 -1.61 -1.20 -7.55
C LEU A 72 -0.54 -1.26 -6.44
N GLN A 73 -0.45 -0.21 -5.63
CA GLN A 73 0.49 -0.13 -4.52
C GLN A 73 0.19 -1.20 -3.45
N VAL A 74 -1.09 -1.40 -3.09
CA VAL A 74 -1.50 -2.49 -2.19
C VAL A 74 -1.13 -3.85 -2.77
N SER A 75 -1.45 -4.11 -4.05
CA SER A 75 -1.11 -5.37 -4.72
C SER A 75 0.40 -5.60 -4.76
N PHE A 76 1.19 -4.55 -5.03
CA PHE A 76 2.64 -4.62 -5.03
C PHE A 76 3.18 -4.99 -3.64
N PHE A 77 2.72 -4.31 -2.58
CA PHE A 77 3.13 -4.63 -1.22
C PHE A 77 2.77 -6.05 -0.81
N VAL A 78 1.55 -6.51 -1.10
CA VAL A 78 1.12 -7.88 -0.83
C VAL A 78 1.99 -8.88 -1.59
N GLY A 79 2.32 -8.61 -2.86
CA GLY A 79 3.23 -9.44 -3.64
C GLY A 79 4.64 -9.51 -3.05
N CYS A 80 5.17 -8.40 -2.52
CA CYS A 80 6.44 -8.39 -1.80
C CYS A 80 6.39 -9.25 -0.52
N LEU A 81 5.29 -9.22 0.24
CA LEU A 81 5.12 -10.07 1.40
C LEU A 81 5.09 -11.55 1.00
N LEU A 82 4.37 -11.89 -0.08
CA LEU A 82 4.30 -13.26 -0.60
C LEU A 82 5.67 -13.81 -1.02
N LEU A 83 6.58 -12.98 -1.53
CA LEU A 83 7.96 -13.40 -1.83
C LEU A 83 8.74 -13.83 -0.57
N GLY A 84 8.47 -13.20 0.57
CA GLY A 84 9.15 -13.48 1.83
C GLY A 84 8.66 -14.74 2.54
N ILE A 85 7.55 -15.35 2.10
CA ILE A 85 6.93 -16.49 2.78
C ILE A 85 7.40 -17.80 2.14
N ARG A 86 7.99 -18.66 2.98
CA ARG A 86 8.35 -20.02 2.62
C ARG A 86 7.09 -20.91 2.60
N GLY A 87 6.99 -21.82 1.64
CA GLY A 87 5.81 -22.72 1.53
C GLY A 87 4.52 -21.98 1.13
N LEU A 88 4.62 -21.11 0.12
CA LEU A 88 3.60 -20.15 -0.31
C LEU A 88 2.19 -20.74 -0.48
N ALA A 89 2.07 -21.95 -1.01
CA ALA A 89 0.79 -22.54 -1.43
C ALA A 89 -0.27 -22.62 -0.29
N GLY A 90 0.16 -22.89 0.96
CA GLY A 90 -0.76 -22.99 2.10
C GLY A 90 -1.03 -21.67 2.82
N ARG A 91 -0.15 -20.67 2.64
CA ARG A 91 -0.13 -19.43 3.45
C ARG A 91 -0.55 -18.20 2.66
N ALA A 92 -0.44 -18.26 1.33
CA ALA A 92 -0.86 -17.21 0.41
C ALA A 92 -2.32 -16.78 0.60
N PRO A 93 -3.31 -17.67 0.82
CA PRO A 93 -4.70 -17.24 0.96
C PRO A 93 -4.94 -16.27 2.11
N VAL A 94 -4.25 -16.45 3.25
CA VAL A 94 -4.40 -15.57 4.42
C VAL A 94 -3.84 -14.19 4.14
N VAL A 95 -2.65 -14.13 3.54
CA VAL A 95 -1.97 -12.87 3.20
C VAL A 95 -2.73 -12.13 2.10
N ILE A 96 -3.24 -12.86 1.10
CA ILE A 96 -4.10 -12.34 0.04
C ILE A 96 -5.39 -11.79 0.65
N LEU A 97 -6.05 -12.50 1.57
CA LEU A 97 -7.26 -12.04 2.24
C LEU A 97 -7.01 -10.73 3.00
N CYS A 98 -5.93 -10.62 3.79
CA CYS A 98 -5.54 -9.38 4.45
C CYS A 98 -5.30 -8.25 3.45
N GLY A 99 -4.63 -8.55 2.34
CA GLY A 99 -4.42 -7.63 1.21
C GLY A 99 -5.72 -7.15 0.58
N THR A 100 -6.66 -8.06 0.33
CA THR A 100 -7.97 -7.76 -0.24
C THR A 100 -8.81 -6.90 0.69
N LEU A 101 -8.81 -7.21 1.99
CA LEU A 101 -9.51 -6.39 2.99
C LEU A 101 -8.92 -4.98 3.07
N TYR A 102 -7.60 -4.85 3.00
CA TYR A 102 -6.94 -3.55 2.95
C TYR A 102 -7.29 -2.76 1.68
N ALA A 103 -7.23 -3.40 0.51
CA ALA A 103 -7.64 -2.81 -0.75
C ALA A 103 -9.12 -2.38 -0.74
N ALA A 104 -10.00 -3.20 -0.15
CA ALA A 104 -11.41 -2.90 0.00
C ALA A 104 -11.64 -1.70 0.93
N ALA A 105 -10.94 -1.62 2.06
CA ALA A 105 -11.01 -0.46 2.97
C ALA A 105 -10.57 0.83 2.27
N PHE A 106 -9.48 0.76 1.49
CA PHE A 106 -9.00 1.90 0.69
C PHE A 106 -10.02 2.31 -0.39
N ALA A 107 -10.56 1.35 -1.16
CA ALA A 107 -11.56 1.64 -2.18
C ALA A 107 -12.83 2.23 -1.57
N MET A 108 -13.29 1.68 -0.44
CA MET A 108 -14.44 2.19 0.31
C MET A 108 -14.21 3.63 0.78
N MET A 109 -13.01 3.95 1.29
CA MET A 109 -12.64 5.32 1.68
C MET A 109 -12.81 6.29 0.50
N VAL A 110 -12.30 5.95 -0.69
CA VAL A 110 -12.40 6.82 -1.89
C VAL A 110 -13.86 6.99 -2.34
N ILE A 111 -14.66 5.93 -2.29
CA ILE A 111 -16.08 5.99 -2.65
C ILE A 111 -16.85 6.86 -1.66
N VAL A 112 -16.65 6.66 -0.36
CA VAL A 112 -17.31 7.44 0.69
C VAL A 112 -16.89 8.90 0.62
N ASP A 113 -15.61 9.20 0.36
CA ASP A 113 -15.13 10.57 0.16
C ASP A 113 -15.85 11.27 -1.00
N HIS A 114 -16.10 10.56 -2.10
CA HIS A 114 -16.86 11.10 -3.23
C HIS A 114 -18.30 11.48 -2.85
N PHE A 115 -19.02 10.58 -2.16
CA PHE A 115 -20.38 10.86 -1.68
C PHE A 115 -20.41 11.97 -0.63
N TYR A 116 -19.40 12.02 0.24
CA TYR A 116 -19.23 13.08 1.22
C TYR A 116 -19.02 14.44 0.54
N ALA A 117 -18.18 14.50 -0.49
CA ALA A 117 -17.93 15.71 -1.28
C ALA A 117 -19.17 16.19 -2.04
N MET A 118 -20.09 15.29 -2.42
CA MET A 118 -21.39 15.65 -3.00
C MET A 118 -22.44 16.09 -1.97
N GLY A 119 -22.08 16.17 -0.69
CA GLY A 119 -22.97 16.61 0.40
C GLY A 119 -23.97 15.55 0.89
N SER A 120 -23.85 14.30 0.40
CA SER A 120 -24.81 13.23 0.69
C SER A 120 -24.56 12.48 2.00
N ALA A 121 -23.37 12.59 2.59
CA ALA A 121 -23.02 11.98 3.86
C ALA A 121 -22.44 13.01 4.83
N ARG A 122 -22.97 13.11 6.05
CA ARG A 122 -22.47 13.98 7.14
C ARG A 122 -22.15 13.21 8.42
N ALA A 123 -22.00 11.89 8.32
CA ALA A 123 -21.73 11.06 9.48
C ALA A 123 -20.35 11.40 10.07
N ILE A 124 -20.34 11.60 11.39
CA ILE A 124 -19.13 11.73 12.19
C ILE A 124 -18.98 10.44 12.98
N VAL A 125 -17.82 9.80 12.87
CA VAL A 125 -17.48 8.55 13.56
C VAL A 125 -16.22 8.81 14.39
N MET A 126 -16.33 8.60 15.70
CA MET A 126 -15.22 8.79 16.66
C MET A 126 -14.48 10.13 16.52
N GLY A 127 -15.22 11.20 16.21
CA GLY A 127 -14.67 12.56 16.08
C GLY A 127 -14.18 12.95 14.69
N PHE A 128 -14.23 12.05 13.71
CA PHE A 128 -13.84 12.33 12.33
C PHE A 128 -15.02 12.21 11.36
N PRO A 129 -15.03 12.98 10.26
CA PRO A 129 -15.88 12.69 9.11
C PRO A 129 -15.69 11.24 8.67
N LEU A 130 -16.77 10.58 8.26
CA LEU A 130 -16.74 9.17 7.85
C LEU A 130 -15.58 8.78 6.91
N PRO A 131 -15.26 9.50 5.82
CA PRO A 131 -14.12 9.13 4.96
C PRO A 131 -12.78 9.20 5.71
N THR A 132 -12.59 10.20 6.57
CA THR A 132 -11.40 10.33 7.42
C THR A 132 -11.33 9.25 8.48
N ALA A 133 -12.47 8.81 9.04
CA ALA A 133 -12.51 7.70 9.97
C ALA A 133 -12.09 6.37 9.30
N ILE A 134 -12.56 6.11 8.08
CA ILE A 134 -12.13 4.93 7.31
C ILE A 134 -10.63 5.01 6.99
N MET A 135 -10.13 6.20 6.62
CA MET A 135 -8.71 6.41 6.41
C MET A 135 -7.90 6.10 7.68
N MET A 136 -8.30 6.62 8.84
CA MET A 136 -7.55 6.44 10.08
C MET A 136 -7.62 5.01 10.60
N TYR A 137 -8.83 4.46 10.74
CA TYR A 137 -9.03 3.18 11.43
C TYR A 137 -8.97 1.99 10.48
N GLY A 138 -9.49 2.13 9.26
CA GLY A 138 -9.46 1.07 8.25
C GLY A 138 -8.11 1.00 7.56
N VAL A 139 -7.74 2.06 6.85
CA VAL A 139 -6.49 2.10 6.06
C VAL A 139 -5.28 2.20 6.99
N GLY A 140 -5.30 3.10 7.98
CA GLY A 140 -4.20 3.28 8.94
C GLY A 140 -4.03 2.11 9.91
N GLY A 141 -5.11 1.38 10.22
CA GLY A 141 -5.07 0.20 11.08
C GLY A 141 -4.60 -1.07 10.38
N ALA A 142 -4.78 -1.19 9.06
CA ALA A 142 -4.43 -2.39 8.31
C ALA A 142 -2.94 -2.83 8.40
N PRO A 143 -1.94 -1.93 8.38
CA PRO A 143 -0.55 -2.29 8.62
C PRO A 143 -0.33 -3.07 9.92
N LEU A 144 -1.09 -2.77 10.99
CA LEU A 144 -0.98 -3.49 12.25
C LEU A 144 -1.38 -4.96 12.10
N ALA A 145 -2.39 -5.27 11.28
CA ALA A 145 -2.79 -6.65 11.00
C ALA A 145 -1.67 -7.42 10.28
N PHE A 146 -0.99 -6.80 9.33
CA PHE A 146 0.16 -7.41 8.66
C PHE A 146 1.34 -7.63 9.62
N VAL A 147 1.62 -6.66 10.49
CA VAL A 147 2.67 -6.79 11.52
C VAL A 147 2.36 -7.94 12.47
N LEU A 148 1.14 -8.01 12.99
CA LEU A 148 0.72 -9.10 13.89
C LEU A 148 0.81 -10.46 13.19
N LEU A 149 0.33 -10.55 11.96
CA LEU A 149 0.42 -11.78 11.16
C LEU A 149 1.87 -12.21 10.97
N TYR A 150 2.78 -11.28 10.68
CA TYR A 150 4.21 -11.57 10.53
C TYR A 150 4.87 -11.97 11.85
N VAL A 151 4.68 -11.19 12.92
CA VAL A 151 5.34 -11.44 14.22
C VAL A 151 4.88 -12.77 14.81
N LEU A 152 3.58 -13.07 14.76
CA LEU A 152 3.03 -14.30 15.34
C LEU A 152 3.39 -15.56 14.56
N ASN A 153 3.72 -15.43 13.26
CA ASN A 153 4.03 -16.56 12.39
C ASN A 153 5.49 -16.58 11.92
N PHE A 154 6.35 -15.71 12.45
CA PHE A 154 7.70 -15.48 11.94
C PHE A 154 8.52 -16.77 11.87
N ASP A 155 8.53 -17.51 12.98
CA ASP A 155 9.29 -18.75 13.17
C ASP A 155 8.79 -19.91 12.28
N GLN A 156 7.61 -19.78 11.69
CA GLN A 156 7.04 -20.79 10.83
C GLN A 156 7.10 -20.39 9.35
N TRP A 157 6.93 -19.09 9.05
CA TRP A 157 6.69 -18.60 7.71
C TRP A 157 7.95 -18.04 7.04
N ILE A 158 8.89 -17.51 7.81
CA ILE A 158 10.02 -16.74 7.28
C ILE A 158 11.34 -17.42 7.63
N LEU A 159 11.66 -17.56 8.91
CA LEU A 159 12.92 -18.13 9.37
C LEU A 159 12.63 -19.26 10.36
N THR A 160 12.69 -20.49 9.86
CA THR A 160 12.34 -21.66 10.65
C THR A 160 13.52 -22.13 11.51
N PRO A 161 13.28 -22.85 12.62
CA PRO A 161 14.34 -23.50 13.39
C PRO A 161 15.24 -24.40 12.52
N ASP A 162 14.66 -25.07 11.53
CA ASP A 162 15.40 -25.89 10.56
C ASP A 162 16.38 -25.06 9.71
N ASP A 163 16.02 -23.82 9.40
CA ASP A 163 16.88 -22.90 8.65
C ASP A 163 18.06 -22.45 9.52
N PHE A 164 17.84 -22.23 10.82
CA PHE A 164 18.92 -21.98 11.77
C PHE A 164 19.87 -23.17 11.89
N GLU A 165 19.34 -24.39 12.00
CA GLU A 165 20.18 -25.59 12.11
C GLU A 165 21.04 -25.80 10.84
N LYS A 166 20.46 -25.57 9.66
CA LYS A 166 21.21 -25.61 8.40
C LYS A 166 22.27 -24.52 8.32
N PHE A 167 21.94 -23.31 8.77
CA PHE A 167 22.89 -22.21 8.81
C PHE A 167 24.07 -22.52 9.73
N GLU A 168 23.83 -23.03 10.93
CA GLU A 168 24.89 -23.43 11.87
C GLU A 168 25.79 -24.53 11.30
N LYS A 169 25.20 -25.52 10.62
CA LYS A 169 25.96 -26.58 9.93
C LYS A 169 26.89 -26.01 8.85
N LEU A 170 26.38 -25.08 8.03
CA LEU A 170 27.16 -24.42 6.98
C LEU A 170 28.30 -23.55 7.53
N VAL A 171 28.05 -22.83 8.63
CA VAL A 171 29.08 -22.04 9.31
C VAL A 171 30.17 -22.95 9.86
N ARG A 172 29.80 -24.07 10.50
CA ARG A 172 30.76 -25.05 11.03
C ARG A 172 31.63 -25.65 9.93
N SER A 173 31.02 -26.12 8.85
CA SER A 173 31.77 -26.72 7.73
C SER A 173 32.74 -25.73 7.08
N LYS A 174 32.36 -24.45 6.96
CA LYS A 174 33.27 -23.42 6.42
C LYS A 174 34.42 -23.11 7.34
N ARG A 175 34.18 -23.11 8.66
CA ARG A 175 35.23 -22.86 9.66
C ARG A 175 36.23 -24.00 9.70
N GLU A 176 35.77 -25.24 9.67
CA GLU A 176 36.62 -26.43 9.57
C GLU A 176 37.46 -26.44 8.28
N GLN A 177 36.90 -26.01 7.14
CA GLN A 177 37.66 -25.84 5.90
C GLN A 177 38.73 -24.74 6.01
N SER A 178 38.40 -23.58 6.57
CA SER A 178 39.39 -22.50 6.78
C SER A 178 40.50 -22.87 7.76
N GLU A 179 40.22 -23.71 8.76
CA GLU A 179 41.23 -24.23 9.70
C GLU A 179 42.09 -25.33 9.07
N ALA A 180 41.58 -26.08 8.10
CA ALA A 180 42.35 -27.09 7.35
C ALA A 180 43.22 -26.49 6.22
N ASP A 181 42.83 -25.33 5.69
CA ASP A 181 43.55 -24.60 4.65
C ASP A 181 44.64 -23.65 5.21
N ALA A 182 44.75 -23.52 6.54
CA ALA A 182 45.71 -22.67 7.27
C ALA A 182 46.89 -23.46 7.83
#